data_AF-A0A0C3EU68-F1
#
_entry.id   AF-A0A0C3EU68-F1
#
_cell.length_a   1.000
_cell.length_b   1.000
_cell.length_c   1.000
_cell.angle_alpha   90.00
_cell.angle_beta   90.00
_cell.angle_gamma   90.00
#
_symmetry.space_group_name_H-M   'P 1'
#
loop_
_entity.id
_entity.type
_entity.pdbx_description
1 polymer ?
#
loop_
_entity_poly.entity_id
_entity_poly.type
_entity_poly.pdbx_seq_one_letter_code
_entity_poly.pdbx_strand_id
1 'polypeptide(L)'
;MIDPKQEPLLGDRLLPLDVPPSYDTLDSASDFHRHQKSADSVTPPSSTEPSSSSSTASKTHPVTPDPGTLTSTTTPTIDKAPSFWSKFFMKKTTIAHSTILNLVRDIVKQQPPTPSASDILDSCLDACNAYNTSFSSLLQQKSIENHTPFTTIPLHPLDTIHHIRIRHACLLMSDQALFQWFKLCPSYSPLSGTDEMILGTRISPDTINVGYVGENSKGGFVMNFKILAFQKRMRVGNKVELEFIARSRMWRLAFGVDWSSSKWAVTLSILKHSPETWVDSHLILDEVSPRCSITPTTPTTASSSLRINAATIPNSNAQSASGQHTQNPAKPTGKPINIRLRTTHSELTTWSSIEALLEESSAGSSLQYDGCSYLDAGGTLKGRLKAQLVKS
;
A
#
# COMPACT_ATOMS: atom_id res chain seq x y z
N MET A 1 -42.12 -14.86 -55.76
CA MET A 1 -43.19 -13.95 -55.29
C MET A 1 -43.39 -14.22 -53.82
N ILE A 2 -43.64 -13.17 -53.01
CA ILE A 2 -43.42 -13.03 -51.55
C ILE A 2 -42.00 -12.52 -51.25
N ASP A 3 -41.71 -11.47 -50.49
CA ASP A 3 -42.33 -10.18 -50.11
C ASP A 3 -41.19 -9.42 -49.39
N PRO A 4 -40.75 -8.21 -49.78
CA PRO A 4 -39.62 -7.54 -49.11
C PRO A 4 -40.11 -6.80 -47.86
N LYS A 5 -39.69 -7.29 -46.70
CA LYS A 5 -40.03 -6.69 -45.41
C LYS A 5 -39.19 -5.43 -45.15
N GLN A 6 -39.89 -4.30 -45.18
CA GLN A 6 -39.43 -2.97 -44.78
C GLN A 6 -38.76 -2.93 -43.42
N GLU A 7 -37.61 -2.27 -43.38
CA GLU A 7 -36.86 -1.81 -42.23
C GLU A 7 -37.41 -0.43 -41.78
N PRO A 8 -37.80 -0.23 -40.50
CA PRO A 8 -38.26 1.08 -40.05
C PRO A 8 -37.09 1.99 -39.67
N LEU A 9 -37.13 3.17 -40.28
CA LEU A 9 -36.26 4.32 -40.08
C LEU A 9 -36.13 4.70 -38.59
N LEU A 10 -34.88 4.80 -38.14
CA LEU A 10 -34.47 5.35 -36.85
C LEU A 10 -34.80 6.84 -36.82
N GLY A 11 -35.75 7.23 -35.96
CA GLY A 11 -36.10 8.63 -35.74
C GLY A 11 -35.03 9.35 -34.92
N ASP A 12 -34.44 10.38 -35.53
CA ASP A 12 -33.64 11.41 -34.87
C ASP A 12 -34.46 12.09 -33.76
N ARG A 13 -34.19 11.69 -32.52
CA ARG A 13 -34.72 12.35 -31.33
C ARG A 13 -33.61 13.21 -30.73
N LEU A 14 -33.58 14.47 -31.16
CA LEU A 14 -32.76 15.53 -30.58
C LEU A 14 -33.05 15.61 -29.07
N LEU A 15 -32.05 15.27 -28.25
CA LEU A 15 -32.09 15.50 -26.82
C LEU A 15 -31.93 17.02 -26.56
N PRO A 16 -32.70 17.61 -25.63
CA PRO A 16 -32.48 18.98 -25.20
C PRO A 16 -31.09 19.08 -24.56
N LEU A 17 -30.29 20.05 -25.01
CA LEU A 17 -29.08 20.50 -24.34
C LEU A 17 -29.48 21.03 -22.96
N ASP A 18 -29.18 20.23 -21.94
CA ASP A 18 -29.33 20.55 -20.53
C ASP A 18 -28.26 21.60 -20.17
N VAL A 19 -28.66 22.87 -20.17
CA VAL A 19 -27.80 24.00 -19.81
C VAL A 19 -27.68 24.01 -18.28
N PRO A 20 -26.47 23.96 -17.70
CA PRO A 20 -26.33 24.02 -16.24
C PRO A 20 -26.83 25.38 -15.71
N PRO A 21 -27.48 25.41 -14.53
CA PRO A 21 -27.90 26.66 -13.91
C PRO A 21 -26.68 27.54 -13.60
N SER A 22 -26.78 28.83 -13.95
CA SER A 22 -25.85 29.87 -13.54
C SER A 22 -25.87 29.98 -12.01
N TYR A 23 -24.73 29.71 -11.37
CA TYR A 23 -24.54 30.09 -9.97
C TYR A 23 -24.16 31.57 -9.93
N ASP A 24 -25.18 32.40 -9.73
CA ASP A 24 -24.97 33.80 -9.37
C ASP A 24 -24.35 33.89 -7.97
N THR A 25 -23.21 34.56 -7.97
CA THR A 25 -22.48 35.23 -6.90
C THR A 25 -23.36 35.70 -5.73
N LEU A 26 -23.10 35.17 -4.54
CA LEU A 26 -23.38 35.89 -3.29
C LEU A 26 -22.07 36.35 -2.68
N ASP A 27 -21.71 37.57 -3.05
CA ASP A 27 -20.95 38.49 -2.20
C ASP A 27 -21.78 38.75 -0.93
N SER A 28 -21.21 38.47 0.23
CA SER A 28 -21.57 39.16 1.46
C SER A 28 -20.37 39.15 2.40
N ALA A 29 -19.79 40.34 2.46
CA ALA A 29 -18.70 40.75 3.31
C ALA A 29 -18.99 40.48 4.79
N SER A 30 -17.95 40.05 5.51
CA SER A 30 -17.82 40.38 6.93
C SER A 30 -16.35 40.62 7.24
N ASP A 31 -16.07 41.90 7.50
CA ASP A 31 -14.84 42.48 8.03
C ASP A 31 -14.24 41.67 9.18
N PHE A 32 -12.95 41.34 9.08
CA PHE A 32 -12.11 41.24 10.26
C PHE A 32 -10.75 41.91 10.05
N HIS A 33 -10.59 42.95 10.86
CA HIS A 33 -9.45 43.77 11.19
C HIS A 33 -8.03 43.26 10.87
N ARG A 34 -7.41 44.04 10.00
CA ARG A 34 -5.98 44.30 9.82
C ARG A 34 -5.36 44.86 11.10
N HIS A 35 -4.35 44.17 11.65
CA HIS A 35 -3.32 44.79 12.49
C HIS A 35 -1.97 44.70 11.75
N GLN A 36 -1.61 45.83 11.14
CA GLN A 36 -0.30 46.10 10.56
C GLN A 36 0.47 46.90 11.64
N LYS A 37 1.55 46.33 12.18
CA LYS A 37 2.45 47.04 13.12
C LYS A 37 3.80 47.29 12.46
N SER A 38 4.26 48.50 12.71
CA SER A 38 5.26 49.30 12.01
C SER A 38 6.67 48.74 11.95
N ALA A 39 7.37 49.21 10.91
CA ALA A 39 8.81 49.22 10.75
C ALA A 39 9.51 50.02 11.86
N ASP A 40 10.74 49.61 12.17
CA ASP A 40 11.81 50.56 12.51
C ASP A 40 13.17 50.01 12.05
N SER A 41 13.91 50.91 11.41
CA SER A 41 15.27 50.82 10.89
C SER A 41 16.33 50.82 11.98
N VAL A 42 17.51 50.21 11.76
CA VAL A 42 18.86 50.73 12.09
C VAL A 42 19.94 49.84 11.45
N THR A 43 20.91 50.50 10.80
CA THR A 43 22.10 49.97 10.09
C THR A 43 23.37 50.05 10.98
N PRO A 44 24.61 49.79 10.49
CA PRO A 44 25.49 48.61 10.70
C PRO A 44 26.65 48.85 11.73
N PRO A 45 27.66 47.94 11.84
CA PRO A 45 28.92 48.18 11.12
C PRO A 45 29.77 46.96 10.66
N SER A 46 30.43 47.20 9.51
CA SER A 46 31.80 46.90 9.01
C SER A 46 32.78 45.88 9.63
N SER A 47 33.62 45.36 8.71
CA SER A 47 34.99 44.79 8.81
C SER A 47 35.10 43.32 9.27
N THR A 48 35.93 42.42 8.71
CA THR A 48 37.22 42.57 8.03
C THR A 48 37.55 41.33 7.18
N GLU A 49 38.17 41.54 6.02
CA GLU A 49 39.04 40.64 5.25
C GLU A 49 40.24 40.11 6.09
N PRO A 50 40.99 39.03 5.71
CA PRO A 50 41.74 38.99 4.45
C PRO A 50 41.97 37.62 3.77
N SER A 51 42.57 37.77 2.60
CA SER A 51 42.93 36.89 1.49
C SER A 51 44.23 36.08 1.67
N SER A 52 44.36 34.99 0.89
CA SER A 52 45.59 34.46 0.24
C SER A 52 45.27 33.09 -0.40
N SER A 53 45.19 32.96 -1.73
CA SER A 53 46.27 32.72 -2.71
C SER A 53 46.97 31.34 -2.60
N SER A 54 46.82 30.51 -3.64
CA SER A 54 47.96 29.91 -4.37
C SER A 54 47.51 29.04 -5.55
N SER A 55 48.18 29.32 -6.66
CA SER A 55 48.20 28.68 -7.96
C SER A 55 49.05 27.40 -7.98
N THR A 56 48.70 26.39 -8.79
CA THR A 56 49.73 25.71 -9.59
C THR A 56 49.17 25.07 -10.86
N ALA A 57 49.88 25.28 -11.94
CA ALA A 57 49.66 24.81 -13.30
C ALA A 57 50.13 23.36 -13.51
N SER A 58 49.62 22.69 -14.56
CA SER A 58 50.34 21.71 -15.40
C SER A 58 49.45 21.34 -16.60
N LYS A 59 49.80 21.80 -17.81
CA LYS A 59 50.60 21.12 -18.84
C LYS A 59 49.75 20.33 -19.84
N THR A 60 49.52 20.98 -20.97
CA THR A 60 49.29 20.42 -22.31
C THR A 60 50.54 19.68 -22.82
N HIS A 61 50.36 18.57 -23.55
CA HIS A 61 50.94 18.35 -24.89
C HIS A 61 50.41 17.03 -25.53
N PRO A 62 50.42 16.94 -26.88
CA PRO A 62 49.74 15.93 -27.70
C PRO A 62 50.69 14.84 -28.22
N VAL A 63 50.17 13.65 -28.56
CA VAL A 63 50.85 12.70 -29.47
C VAL A 63 49.82 11.89 -30.26
N THR A 64 49.88 12.04 -31.59
CA THR A 64 49.39 11.10 -32.62
C THR A 64 50.65 10.47 -33.26
N PRO A 65 50.60 9.22 -33.74
CA PRO A 65 50.70 9.03 -35.20
C PRO A 65 49.88 7.84 -35.78
N ASP A 66 49.15 8.13 -36.86
CA ASP A 66 49.10 7.51 -38.21
C ASP A 66 49.19 5.97 -38.51
N PRO A 67 48.77 5.53 -39.73
CA PRO A 67 48.13 4.24 -39.98
C PRO A 67 48.95 3.28 -40.87
N GLY A 68 48.50 2.01 -40.96
CA GLY A 68 49.15 1.00 -41.81
C GLY A 68 48.35 -0.29 -42.03
N THR A 69 47.34 -0.21 -42.90
CA THR A 69 47.04 -1.07 -44.08
C THR A 69 47.50 -2.56 -44.16
N LEU A 70 46.48 -3.43 -44.32
CA LEU A 70 46.35 -4.71 -45.08
C LEU A 70 47.17 -5.97 -44.71
N THR A 71 46.46 -7.09 -44.43
CA THR A 71 46.50 -8.33 -45.25
C THR A 71 45.50 -9.43 -44.80
N SER A 72 44.76 -9.97 -45.78
CA SER A 72 44.22 -11.36 -45.96
C SER A 72 43.47 -12.06 -44.81
N THR A 73 42.15 -12.27 -44.92
CA THR A 73 41.51 -13.47 -45.52
C THR A 73 41.83 -14.79 -44.81
N THR A 74 40.91 -15.26 -43.97
CA THR A 74 40.51 -16.68 -43.83
C THR A 74 39.27 -16.77 -42.93
N THR A 75 38.16 -17.28 -43.48
CA THR A 75 37.05 -17.84 -42.69
C THR A 75 37.53 -19.15 -42.04
N PRO A 76 37.19 -19.44 -40.77
CA PRO A 76 36.07 -20.34 -40.52
C PRO A 76 35.30 -20.13 -39.19
N THR A 77 34.08 -20.68 -39.15
CA THR A 77 33.34 -21.20 -37.96
C THR A 77 33.06 -20.30 -36.75
N ILE A 78 31.77 -20.05 -36.52
CA ILE A 78 31.18 -19.45 -35.32
C ILE A 78 31.33 -20.44 -34.16
N ASP A 79 32.40 -20.28 -33.38
CA ASP A 79 32.57 -20.91 -32.07
C ASP A 79 32.27 -19.90 -30.97
N LYS A 80 31.29 -20.28 -30.14
CA LYS A 80 30.92 -19.59 -28.90
C LYS A 80 32.14 -19.56 -27.98
N ALA A 81 32.63 -18.36 -27.68
CA ALA A 81 33.69 -18.15 -26.71
C ALA A 81 33.34 -18.86 -25.38
N PRO A 82 34.19 -19.74 -24.85
CA PRO A 82 33.94 -20.39 -23.58
C PRO A 82 34.13 -19.37 -22.45
N SER A 83 33.10 -19.27 -21.62
CA SER A 83 33.05 -18.51 -20.39
C SER A 83 34.20 -18.88 -19.44
N PHE A 84 35.20 -17.99 -19.36
CA PHE A 84 36.42 -18.11 -18.56
C PHE A 84 36.19 -18.05 -17.03
N TRP A 85 34.94 -18.14 -16.56
CA TRP A 85 34.56 -17.99 -15.14
C TRP A 85 34.24 -19.31 -14.41
N SER A 86 34.25 -20.45 -15.10
CA SER A 86 33.58 -21.68 -14.62
C SER A 86 34.41 -22.68 -13.79
N LYS A 87 35.71 -22.45 -13.51
CA LYS A 87 36.57 -23.52 -12.92
C LYS A 87 37.17 -23.28 -11.54
N PHE A 88 36.53 -22.47 -10.69
CA PHE A 88 37.26 -22.00 -9.52
C PHE A 88 36.45 -21.83 -8.23
N PHE A 89 35.37 -22.56 -7.91
CA PHE A 89 34.48 -22.13 -6.80
C PHE A 89 33.93 -23.27 -5.90
N MET A 90 34.59 -23.55 -4.77
CA MET A 90 34.03 -24.31 -3.62
C MET A 90 34.19 -23.60 -2.26
N LYS A 91 34.66 -22.34 -2.23
CA LYS A 91 34.72 -21.46 -1.02
C LYS A 91 34.29 -20.01 -1.29
N LYS A 92 33.48 -19.78 -2.32
CA LYS A 92 33.38 -18.46 -2.98
C LYS A 92 31.98 -17.86 -3.07
N THR A 93 31.01 -18.42 -2.36
CA THR A 93 29.67 -17.82 -2.21
C THR A 93 29.76 -16.43 -1.55
N THR A 94 30.62 -16.27 -0.54
CA THR A 94 30.85 -14.98 0.13
C THR A 94 31.41 -13.90 -0.81
N ILE A 95 32.27 -14.28 -1.76
CA ILE A 95 32.85 -13.35 -2.73
C ILE A 95 31.80 -12.94 -3.77
N ALA A 96 31.00 -13.89 -4.26
CA ALA A 96 29.89 -13.56 -5.17
C ALA A 96 28.89 -12.60 -4.50
N HIS A 97 28.56 -12.83 -3.22
CA HIS A 97 27.66 -11.96 -2.47
C HIS A 97 28.20 -10.54 -2.32
N SER A 98 29.47 -10.38 -1.96
CA SER A 98 30.07 -9.05 -1.81
C SER A 98 30.15 -8.32 -3.16
N THR A 99 30.44 -9.03 -4.25
CA THR A 99 30.43 -8.47 -5.60
C THR A 99 29.03 -7.99 -5.99
N ILE A 100 28.00 -8.80 -5.80
CA ILE A 100 26.61 -8.44 -6.10
C ILE A 100 26.17 -7.24 -5.26
N LEU A 101 26.48 -7.24 -3.96
CA LEU A 101 26.18 -6.11 -3.06
C LEU A 101 26.90 -4.82 -3.49
N ASN A 102 28.16 -4.91 -3.91
CA ASN A 102 28.91 -3.76 -4.38
C ASN A 102 28.35 -3.21 -5.70
N LEU A 103 27.95 -4.08 -6.64
CA LEU A 103 27.30 -3.67 -7.89
C LEU A 103 25.96 -2.98 -7.63
N VAL A 104 25.11 -3.55 -6.79
CA VAL A 104 23.84 -2.92 -6.38
C VAL A 104 24.12 -1.56 -5.72
N ARG A 105 25.15 -1.48 -4.87
CA ARG A 105 25.54 -0.21 -4.22
C ARG A 105 26.01 0.83 -5.23
N ASP A 106 26.79 0.44 -6.22
CA ASP A 106 27.29 1.37 -7.24
C ASP A 106 26.16 1.88 -8.12
N ILE A 107 25.16 1.04 -8.45
CA ILE A 107 23.93 1.47 -9.13
C ILE A 107 23.17 2.48 -8.27
N VAL A 108 23.04 2.21 -6.97
CA VAL A 108 22.35 3.11 -6.02
C VAL A 108 23.06 4.47 -5.89
N LYS A 109 24.40 4.48 -5.93
CA LYS A 109 25.21 5.70 -5.84
C LYS A 109 25.22 6.54 -7.13
N GLN A 110 24.99 5.90 -8.29
CA GLN A 110 24.92 6.61 -9.56
C GLN A 110 23.57 7.32 -9.68
N GLN A 111 23.56 8.61 -9.34
CA GLN A 111 22.45 9.51 -9.68
C GLN A 111 22.87 10.47 -10.81
N PRO A 112 22.12 10.54 -11.93
CA PRO A 112 20.92 9.75 -12.25
C PRO A 112 21.23 8.27 -12.62
N PRO A 113 20.24 7.34 -12.52
CA PRO A 113 20.44 5.94 -12.88
C PRO A 113 20.84 5.81 -14.35
N THR A 114 21.90 5.06 -14.63
CA THR A 114 22.31 4.79 -16.01
C THR A 114 21.34 3.81 -16.67
N PRO A 115 21.12 3.89 -18.00
CA PRO A 115 20.25 2.94 -18.71
C PRO A 115 20.72 1.47 -18.57
N SER A 116 22.00 1.24 -18.25
CA SER A 116 22.60 -0.07 -17.98
C SER A 116 22.27 -0.65 -16.60
N ALA A 117 21.65 0.11 -15.69
CA ALA A 117 21.36 -0.35 -14.33
C ALA A 117 20.43 -1.58 -14.32
N SER A 118 19.47 -1.65 -15.26
CA SER A 118 18.58 -2.81 -15.39
C SER A 118 19.37 -4.06 -15.75
N ASP A 119 20.23 -3.99 -16.77
CA ASP A 119 21.02 -5.12 -17.25
C ASP A 119 21.97 -5.65 -16.16
N ILE A 120 22.51 -4.77 -15.32
CA ILE A 120 23.35 -5.16 -14.19
C ILE A 120 22.52 -5.85 -13.09
N LEU A 121 21.32 -5.36 -12.78
CA LEU A 121 20.43 -6.01 -11.81
C LEU A 121 19.96 -7.39 -12.30
N ASP A 122 19.65 -7.53 -13.58
CA ASP A 122 19.30 -8.82 -14.20
C ASP A 122 20.49 -9.79 -14.14
N SER A 123 21.70 -9.32 -14.45
CA SER A 123 22.93 -10.10 -14.29
C SER A 123 23.20 -10.51 -12.83
N CYS A 124 22.91 -9.63 -11.86
CA CYS A 124 23.00 -9.94 -10.44
C CYS A 124 21.97 -10.99 -10.01
N LEU A 125 20.75 -10.93 -10.54
CA LEU A 125 19.69 -11.92 -10.30
C LEU A 125 20.09 -13.28 -10.85
N ASP A 126 20.62 -13.34 -12.07
CA ASP A 126 21.13 -14.57 -12.68
C ASP A 126 22.30 -15.17 -11.88
N ALA A 127 23.20 -14.31 -11.40
CA ALA A 127 24.28 -14.75 -10.52
C ALA A 127 23.75 -15.33 -9.21
N CYS A 128 22.80 -14.67 -8.55
CA CYS A 128 22.13 -15.19 -7.34
C CYS A 128 21.49 -16.57 -7.59
N ASN A 129 20.78 -16.73 -8.71
CA ASN A 129 20.19 -18.01 -9.11
C ASN A 129 21.26 -19.10 -9.29
N ALA A 130 22.39 -18.78 -9.93
CA ALA A 130 23.50 -19.72 -10.12
C ALA A 130 24.15 -20.16 -8.79
N TYR A 131 24.13 -19.31 -7.76
CA TYR A 131 24.66 -19.63 -6.43
C TYR A 131 23.61 -20.16 -5.43
N ASN A 132 22.37 -20.42 -5.88
CA ASN A 132 21.23 -20.81 -5.03
C ASN A 132 20.99 -19.83 -3.87
N THR A 133 21.19 -18.53 -4.09
CA THR A 133 20.98 -17.51 -3.07
C THR A 133 19.83 -16.60 -3.45
N SER A 134 18.99 -16.25 -2.48
CA SER A 134 17.85 -15.35 -2.73
C SER A 134 18.38 -13.92 -2.90
N PHE A 135 18.17 -13.35 -4.08
CA PHE A 135 18.49 -11.94 -4.34
C PHE A 135 17.80 -11.01 -3.33
N SER A 136 16.57 -11.33 -2.91
CA SER A 136 15.85 -10.59 -1.86
C SER A 136 16.59 -10.65 -0.51
N SER A 137 17.05 -11.85 -0.10
CA SER A 137 17.84 -12.00 1.14
C SER A 137 19.16 -11.21 1.10
N LEU A 138 19.74 -11.06 -0.09
CA LEU A 138 20.98 -10.31 -0.30
C LEU A 138 20.72 -8.80 -0.22
N LEU A 139 19.65 -8.29 -0.84
CA LEU A 139 19.25 -6.88 -0.73
C LEU A 139 18.85 -6.47 0.69
N GLN A 140 18.28 -7.40 1.47
CA GLN A 140 17.92 -7.19 2.87
C GLN A 140 19.13 -7.25 3.83
N GLN A 141 20.29 -7.72 3.36
CA GLN A 141 21.49 -7.78 4.18
C GLN A 141 22.01 -6.37 4.47
N LYS A 142 22.14 -6.02 5.75
CA LYS A 142 22.72 -4.74 6.19
C LYS A 142 24.16 -4.64 5.68
N SER A 143 24.43 -3.77 4.72
CA SER A 143 25.74 -3.73 4.06
C SER A 143 26.50 -2.41 4.20
N ILE A 144 25.92 -1.35 4.78
CA ILE A 144 26.61 -0.09 5.08
C ILE A 144 26.07 0.48 6.39
N GLU A 145 26.92 0.68 7.40
CA GLU A 145 26.59 1.47 8.62
C GLU A 145 25.29 1.05 9.35
N ASN A 146 24.94 -0.25 9.34
CA ASN A 146 23.67 -0.81 9.86
C ASN A 146 22.39 -0.42 9.09
N HIS A 147 22.52 0.25 7.95
CA HIS A 147 21.45 0.55 7.01
C HIS A 147 21.40 -0.48 5.88
N THR A 148 20.19 -0.86 5.46
CA THR A 148 19.96 -1.62 4.23
C THR A 148 20.18 -0.70 3.03
N PRO A 149 20.86 -1.13 1.94
CA PRO A 149 21.14 -0.32 0.74
C PRO A 149 19.93 0.44 0.16
N PHE A 150 18.73 -0.03 0.48
CA PHE A 150 17.48 0.59 0.07
C PHE A 150 17.19 1.93 0.75
N THR A 151 17.56 2.13 2.02
CA THR A 151 17.16 3.34 2.77
C THR A 151 17.92 4.59 2.35
N THR A 152 19.01 4.45 1.61
CA THR A 152 19.89 5.55 1.20
C THR A 152 19.67 6.01 -0.23
N ILE A 153 18.75 5.42 -1.00
CA ILE A 153 18.44 5.89 -2.36
C ILE A 153 17.55 7.14 -2.21
N PRO A 154 18.00 8.35 -2.59
CA PRO A 154 17.10 9.48 -2.75
C PRO A 154 16.15 9.13 -3.90
N LEU A 155 14.96 8.65 -3.55
CA LEU A 155 13.89 8.45 -4.51
C LEU A 155 13.40 9.83 -4.93
N HIS A 156 14.05 10.43 -5.93
CA HIS A 156 13.43 11.45 -6.78
C HIS A 156 12.05 10.93 -7.21
N PRO A 157 11.06 11.81 -7.51
CA PRO A 157 9.73 11.37 -7.92
C PRO A 157 9.88 10.31 -9.01
N LEU A 158 9.61 9.06 -8.63
CA LEU A 158 9.85 7.93 -9.50
C LEU A 158 8.85 8.07 -10.63
N ASP A 159 9.35 8.16 -11.85
CA ASP A 159 8.49 8.16 -13.03
C ASP A 159 7.60 6.91 -13.01
N THR A 160 6.39 7.02 -13.56
CA THR A 160 5.39 5.95 -13.65
C THR A 160 5.99 4.65 -14.20
N ILE A 161 6.96 4.76 -15.11
CA ILE A 161 7.71 3.62 -15.66
C ILE A 161 8.45 2.83 -14.57
N HIS A 162 9.10 3.52 -13.63
CA HIS A 162 9.81 2.86 -12.54
C HIS A 162 8.86 2.15 -11.58
N HIS A 163 7.69 2.74 -11.32
CA HIS A 163 6.64 2.07 -10.53
C HIS A 163 6.24 0.75 -11.17
N ILE A 164 5.94 0.75 -12.46
CA ILE A 164 5.57 -0.47 -13.20
C ILE A 164 6.69 -1.52 -13.12
N ARG A 165 7.95 -1.12 -13.30
CA ARG A 165 9.11 -2.05 -13.21
C ARG A 165 9.25 -2.67 -11.82
N ILE A 166 9.16 -1.87 -10.76
CA ILE A 166 9.24 -2.36 -9.38
C ILE A 166 8.07 -3.30 -9.08
N ARG A 167 6.84 -2.94 -9.49
CA ARG A 167 5.66 -3.80 -9.34
C ARG A 167 5.85 -5.14 -10.04
N HIS A 168 6.37 -5.10 -11.26
CA HIS A 168 6.64 -6.28 -12.06
C HIS A 168 7.74 -7.16 -11.44
N ALA A 169 8.82 -6.57 -10.94
CA ALA A 169 9.87 -7.31 -10.24
C ALA A 169 9.34 -8.00 -8.98
N CYS A 170 8.55 -7.29 -8.15
CA CYS A 170 7.90 -7.89 -6.97
C CYS A 170 6.95 -9.02 -7.36
N LEU A 171 6.23 -8.87 -8.48
CA LEU A 171 5.31 -9.88 -9.00
C LEU A 171 6.04 -11.14 -9.46
N LEU A 172 7.12 -10.99 -10.22
CA LEU A 172 7.97 -12.10 -10.68
C LEU A 172 8.56 -12.89 -9.51
N MET A 173 8.99 -12.20 -8.45
CA MET A 173 9.53 -12.82 -7.25
C MET A 173 8.45 -13.31 -6.28
N SER A 174 7.18 -12.96 -6.53
CA SER A 174 6.05 -13.15 -5.62
C SER A 174 6.35 -12.64 -4.18
N ASP A 175 7.12 -11.55 -4.06
CA ASP A 175 7.60 -10.99 -2.78
C ASP A 175 6.65 -9.91 -2.27
N GLN A 176 5.67 -10.33 -1.48
CA GLN A 176 4.68 -9.44 -0.87
C GLN A 176 5.31 -8.47 0.15
N ALA A 177 6.32 -8.89 0.89
CA ALA A 177 6.91 -8.04 1.93
C ALA A 177 7.64 -6.85 1.30
N LEU A 178 8.41 -7.12 0.24
CA LEU A 178 9.07 -6.09 -0.55
C LEU A 178 8.04 -5.15 -1.20
N PHE A 179 6.97 -5.70 -1.79
CA PHE A 179 5.91 -4.89 -2.39
C PHE A 179 5.23 -3.96 -1.38
N GLN A 180 4.90 -4.45 -0.18
CA GLN A 180 4.33 -3.59 0.86
C GLN A 180 5.32 -2.54 1.32
N TRP A 181 6.60 -2.89 1.47
CA TRP A 181 7.64 -1.95 1.86
C TRP A 181 7.74 -0.79 0.87
N PHE A 182 7.69 -1.05 -0.44
CA PHE A 182 7.63 0.01 -1.45
C PHE A 182 6.40 0.91 -1.31
N LYS A 183 5.23 0.35 -0.97
CA LYS A 183 4.03 1.15 -0.73
C LYS A 183 4.14 2.08 0.48
N LEU A 184 5.08 1.84 1.41
CA LEU A 184 5.35 2.74 2.53
C LEU A 184 6.14 3.98 2.10
N CYS A 185 6.81 3.94 0.93
CA CYS A 185 7.54 5.08 0.42
C CYS A 185 6.55 6.12 -0.14
N PRO A 186 6.50 7.36 0.40
CA PRO A 186 5.56 8.39 -0.07
C PRO A 186 5.68 8.72 -1.56
N SER A 187 6.89 8.56 -2.12
CA SER A 187 7.15 8.76 -3.55
C SER A 187 6.55 7.67 -4.45
N TYR A 188 6.25 6.49 -3.88
CA TYR A 188 5.81 5.32 -4.64
C TYR A 188 4.29 5.15 -4.67
N SER A 189 3.67 5.38 -3.52
CA SER A 189 2.22 5.29 -3.35
C SER A 189 1.76 6.50 -2.55
N PRO A 190 1.80 7.72 -3.14
CA PRO A 190 1.29 8.89 -2.46
C PRO A 190 -0.15 8.58 -2.01
N LEU A 191 -0.44 8.85 -0.75
CA LEU A 191 -1.82 8.78 -0.27
C LEU A 191 -2.66 9.67 -1.19
N SER A 192 -3.89 9.23 -1.48
CA SER A 192 -4.85 10.15 -2.13
C SER A 192 -4.90 11.43 -1.30
N GLY A 193 -4.88 12.62 -1.92
CA GLY A 193 -4.90 13.87 -1.17
C GLY A 193 -6.10 13.95 -0.21
N THR A 194 -7.21 13.30 -0.57
CA THR A 194 -8.37 13.09 0.30
C THR A 194 -8.02 12.24 1.53
N ASP A 195 -7.37 11.09 1.34
CA ASP A 195 -6.89 10.25 2.46
C ASP A 195 -5.88 11.00 3.32
N GLU A 196 -4.94 11.74 2.74
CA GLU A 196 -3.97 12.56 3.48
C GLU A 196 -4.66 13.63 4.34
N MET A 197 -5.69 14.29 3.81
CA MET A 197 -6.48 15.28 4.55
C MET A 197 -7.30 14.64 5.68
N ILE A 198 -7.90 13.48 5.43
CA ILE A 198 -8.74 12.75 6.40
C ILE A 198 -7.90 12.19 7.54
N LEU A 199 -6.79 11.56 7.16
CA LEU A 199 -5.95 10.78 8.05
C LEU A 199 -4.91 11.69 8.73
N GLY A 200 -4.50 12.77 8.07
CA GLY A 200 -3.36 13.58 8.46
C GLY A 200 -2.05 12.91 8.07
N THR A 201 -0.96 13.68 8.13
CA THR A 201 0.39 13.26 7.69
C THR A 201 1.04 12.17 8.55
N ARG A 202 0.36 11.67 9.59
CA ARG A 202 0.94 10.76 10.60
C ARG A 202 0.27 9.40 10.70
N ILE A 203 -0.62 9.05 9.78
CA ILE A 203 -1.31 7.76 9.89
C ILE A 203 -0.45 6.62 9.37
N SER A 204 -0.39 5.58 10.21
CA SER A 204 0.26 4.33 9.85
C SER A 204 -0.47 3.72 8.64
N PRO A 205 0.27 3.15 7.68
CA PRO A 205 -0.34 2.54 6.51
C PRO A 205 -1.17 1.31 6.89
N ASP A 206 -2.12 0.96 6.01
CA ASP A 206 -2.88 -0.28 6.15
C ASP A 206 -1.94 -1.48 6.19
N THR A 207 -2.23 -2.44 7.07
CA THR A 207 -1.37 -3.61 7.25
C THR A 207 -1.93 -4.77 6.43
N ILE A 208 -1.09 -5.42 5.61
CA ILE A 208 -1.47 -6.59 4.81
C ILE A 208 -0.45 -7.71 5.04
N ASN A 209 -0.95 -8.89 5.43
CA ASN A 209 -0.15 -10.10 5.58
C ASN A 209 -0.75 -11.23 4.74
N VAL A 210 0.03 -11.75 3.79
CA VAL A 210 -0.37 -12.86 2.93
C VAL A 210 0.32 -14.13 3.39
N GLY A 211 -0.47 -15.16 3.69
CA GLY A 211 0.00 -16.51 3.98
C GLY A 211 -0.55 -17.49 2.96
N TYR A 212 0.17 -18.59 2.73
CA TYR A 212 -0.27 -19.66 1.85
C TYR A 212 -0.93 -20.77 2.67
N VAL A 213 -2.07 -21.27 2.19
CA VAL A 213 -2.68 -22.48 2.76
C VAL A 213 -1.76 -23.65 2.36
N GLY A 214 -1.58 -24.64 3.23
CA GLY A 214 -0.51 -25.66 3.15
C GLY A 214 -0.37 -26.37 1.81
N GLU A 215 0.72 -27.12 1.64
CA GLU A 215 1.17 -27.71 0.36
C GLU A 215 0.08 -28.47 -0.42
N ASN A 216 -0.88 -29.07 0.29
CA ASN A 216 -1.99 -29.83 -0.31
C ASN A 216 -3.08 -28.95 -0.95
N SER A 217 -3.12 -27.65 -0.65
CA SER A 217 -4.08 -26.73 -1.26
C SER A 217 -3.52 -26.17 -2.56
N LYS A 218 -4.10 -26.59 -3.68
CA LYS A 218 -3.66 -26.23 -5.04
C LYS A 218 -3.84 -24.74 -5.33
N GLY A 219 -2.94 -23.88 -4.86
CA GLY A 219 -3.04 -22.43 -5.07
C GLY A 219 -3.84 -21.67 -4.01
N GLY A 220 -4.14 -22.27 -2.85
CA GLY A 220 -4.84 -21.59 -1.76
C GLY A 220 -3.98 -20.50 -1.10
N PHE A 221 -4.58 -19.36 -0.75
CA PHE A 221 -3.93 -18.30 0.03
C PHE A 221 -4.91 -17.60 0.97
N VAL A 222 -4.35 -16.94 1.99
CA VAL A 222 -5.07 -16.17 3.00
C VAL A 222 -4.40 -14.80 3.13
N MET A 223 -5.14 -13.74 2.87
CA MET A 223 -4.72 -12.38 3.17
C MET A 223 -5.42 -11.90 4.44
N ASN A 224 -4.64 -11.57 5.47
CA ASN A 224 -5.14 -10.85 6.65
C ASN A 224 -4.82 -9.37 6.48
N PHE A 225 -5.80 -8.50 6.76
CA PHE A 225 -5.62 -7.06 6.60
C PHE A 225 -6.17 -6.27 7.78
N LYS A 226 -5.65 -5.04 7.94
CA LYS A 226 -6.15 -4.03 8.87
C LYS A 226 -6.22 -2.69 8.13
N ILE A 227 -7.42 -2.12 8.04
CA ILE A 227 -7.64 -0.80 7.45
C ILE A 227 -7.90 0.20 8.56
N LEU A 228 -7.07 1.25 8.65
CA LEU A 228 -7.27 2.30 9.65
C LEU A 228 -8.35 3.30 9.19
N ALA A 229 -9.11 3.81 10.16
CA ALA A 229 -10.16 4.81 9.95
C ALA A 229 -11.11 4.47 8.78
N PHE A 230 -11.48 3.19 8.66
CA PHE A 230 -12.19 2.64 7.50
C PHE A 230 -13.46 3.43 7.16
N GLN A 231 -14.32 3.67 8.15
CA GLN A 231 -15.56 4.44 7.95
C GLN A 231 -15.30 5.87 7.48
N LYS A 232 -14.29 6.54 8.04
CA LYS A 232 -13.96 7.91 7.68
C LYS A 232 -13.50 8.00 6.22
N ARG A 233 -12.65 7.04 5.79
CA ARG A 233 -12.20 6.94 4.40
C ARG A 233 -13.33 6.57 3.45
N MET A 234 -14.21 5.64 3.84
CA MET A 234 -15.39 5.31 3.05
C MET A 234 -16.37 6.49 2.90
N ARG A 235 -16.61 7.28 3.95
CA ARG A 235 -17.55 8.43 3.89
C ARG A 235 -17.04 9.59 3.05
N VAL A 236 -15.73 9.82 3.05
CA VAL A 236 -15.15 11.02 2.40
C VAL A 236 -14.54 10.68 1.04
N GLY A 237 -13.82 9.56 0.95
CA GLY A 237 -13.19 9.09 -0.30
C GLY A 237 -14.07 8.16 -1.14
N ASN A 238 -15.19 7.67 -0.59
CA ASN A 238 -16.09 6.68 -1.23
C ASN A 238 -15.40 5.38 -1.66
N LYS A 239 -14.14 5.17 -1.26
CA LYS A 239 -13.32 4.05 -1.68
C LYS A 239 -12.14 3.81 -0.74
N VAL A 240 -11.83 2.53 -0.51
CA VAL A 240 -10.61 2.07 0.15
C VAL A 240 -10.04 0.91 -0.66
N GLU A 241 -8.78 0.98 -1.09
CA GLU A 241 -8.13 -0.05 -1.90
C GLU A 241 -6.95 -0.68 -1.17
N LEU A 242 -6.94 -2.01 -1.17
CA LEU A 242 -5.83 -2.84 -0.72
C LEU A 242 -5.24 -3.56 -1.93
N GLU A 243 -3.92 -3.53 -2.04
CA GLU A 243 -3.19 -4.22 -3.11
C GLU A 243 -2.17 -5.16 -2.50
N PHE A 244 -2.04 -6.35 -3.07
CA PHE A 244 -1.17 -7.40 -2.54
C PHE A 244 -0.77 -8.38 -3.62
N ILE A 245 0.32 -9.11 -3.39
CA ILE A 245 0.83 -10.16 -4.25
C ILE A 245 0.56 -11.50 -3.59
N ALA A 246 -0.05 -12.42 -4.33
CA ALA A 246 -0.27 -13.79 -3.90
C ALA A 246 -0.27 -14.71 -5.13
N ARG A 247 0.47 -15.83 -5.05
CA ARG A 247 0.53 -16.84 -6.11
C ARG A 247 0.90 -16.23 -7.48
N SER A 248 1.96 -15.42 -7.48
CA SER A 248 2.49 -14.73 -8.67
C SER A 248 1.44 -13.88 -9.42
N ARG A 249 0.46 -13.36 -8.69
CA ARG A 249 -0.57 -12.44 -9.19
C ARG A 249 -0.65 -11.23 -8.25
N MET A 250 -0.86 -10.07 -8.85
CA MET A 250 -1.15 -8.84 -8.13
C MET A 250 -2.66 -8.68 -8.02
N TRP A 251 -3.15 -8.64 -6.81
CA TRP A 251 -4.55 -8.57 -6.47
C TRP A 251 -4.90 -7.17 -5.97
N ARG A 252 -6.15 -6.79 -6.19
CA ARG A 252 -6.77 -5.61 -5.60
C ARG A 252 -8.08 -6.01 -4.92
N LEU A 253 -8.17 -5.75 -3.62
CA LEU A 253 -9.41 -5.80 -2.85
C LEU A 253 -9.84 -4.35 -2.58
N ALA A 254 -10.99 -3.94 -3.10
CA ALA A 254 -11.50 -2.59 -2.93
C ALA A 254 -12.84 -2.62 -2.18
N PHE A 255 -13.00 -1.73 -1.22
CA PHE A 255 -14.29 -1.35 -0.65
C PHE A 255 -14.70 -0.04 -1.30
N GLY A 256 -15.94 0.10 -1.72
CA GLY A 256 -16.39 1.32 -2.38
C GLY A 256 -17.89 1.50 -2.31
N VAL A 257 -18.36 2.66 -2.72
CA VAL A 257 -19.78 2.92 -2.96
C VAL A 257 -20.07 2.57 -4.42
N ASP A 258 -20.98 1.63 -4.65
CA ASP A 258 -21.49 1.37 -5.99
C ASP A 258 -22.21 2.63 -6.49
N TRP A 259 -21.78 3.12 -7.64
CA TRP A 259 -22.29 4.35 -8.25
C TRP A 259 -23.76 4.23 -8.66
N SER A 260 -24.24 3.00 -8.95
CA SER A 260 -25.61 2.79 -9.41
C SER A 260 -26.61 2.74 -8.25
N SER A 261 -26.24 2.10 -7.15
CA SER A 261 -27.12 1.87 -6.00
C SER A 261 -26.84 2.74 -4.78
N SER A 262 -25.73 3.48 -4.76
CA SER A 262 -25.21 4.16 -3.57
C SER A 262 -24.96 3.24 -2.37
N LYS A 263 -24.90 1.92 -2.60
CA LYS A 263 -24.67 0.92 -1.56
C LYS A 263 -23.19 0.62 -1.46
N TRP A 264 -22.75 0.23 -0.26
CA TRP A 264 -21.36 -0.19 -0.12
C TRP A 264 -21.17 -1.59 -0.72
N ALA A 265 -20.13 -1.73 -1.52
CA ALA A 265 -19.74 -2.95 -2.20
C ALA A 265 -18.29 -3.30 -1.88
N VAL A 266 -17.97 -4.57 -2.05
CA VAL A 266 -16.59 -5.06 -2.05
C VAL A 266 -16.28 -5.72 -3.39
N THR A 267 -15.13 -5.36 -3.94
CA THR A 267 -14.69 -5.77 -5.26
C THR A 267 -13.33 -6.47 -5.17
N LEU A 268 -13.20 -7.65 -5.78
CA LEU A 268 -11.94 -8.35 -5.95
C LEU A 268 -11.57 -8.41 -7.43
N SER A 269 -10.37 -7.94 -7.78
CA SER A 269 -9.85 -7.97 -9.15
C SER A 269 -8.36 -8.33 -9.16
N ILE A 270 -7.86 -8.77 -10.31
CA ILE A 270 -6.41 -8.85 -10.56
C ILE A 270 -5.94 -7.59 -11.30
N LEU A 271 -4.72 -7.14 -11.02
CA LEU A 271 -4.11 -5.97 -11.64
C LEU A 271 -3.35 -6.34 -12.92
N LYS A 272 -3.07 -5.33 -13.74
CA LYS A 272 -2.29 -5.45 -14.98
C LYS A 272 -1.02 -6.27 -14.76
N HIS A 273 -0.63 -7.03 -15.79
CA HIS A 273 0.51 -7.97 -15.80
C HIS A 273 0.35 -9.23 -14.95
N SER A 274 -0.78 -9.40 -14.27
CA SER A 274 -1.10 -10.68 -13.61
C SER A 274 -1.71 -11.66 -14.62
N PRO A 275 -1.34 -12.95 -14.59
CA PRO A 275 -2.03 -13.97 -15.36
C PRO A 275 -3.50 -14.09 -14.95
N GLU A 276 -4.36 -14.37 -15.93
CA GLU A 276 -5.78 -14.65 -15.71
C GLU A 276 -5.96 -15.87 -14.77
N THR A 277 -7.08 -15.93 -14.04
CA THR A 277 -7.34 -17.05 -13.15
C THR A 277 -8.80 -17.19 -12.75
N TRP A 278 -9.19 -18.42 -12.41
CA TRP A 278 -10.44 -18.70 -11.70
C TRP A 278 -10.20 -18.65 -10.19
N VAL A 279 -11.10 -18.01 -9.44
CA VAL A 279 -10.97 -17.89 -7.99
C VAL A 279 -12.30 -18.09 -7.27
N ASP A 280 -12.27 -18.96 -6.25
CA ASP A 280 -13.33 -19.02 -5.24
C ASP A 280 -12.77 -18.37 -3.97
N SER A 281 -13.41 -17.30 -3.51
CA SER A 281 -12.93 -16.55 -2.36
C SER A 281 -14.03 -16.16 -1.38
N HIS A 282 -13.61 -15.98 -0.14
CA HIS A 282 -14.45 -15.63 1.00
C HIS A 282 -13.78 -14.51 1.78
N LEU A 283 -14.47 -13.39 1.87
CA LEU A 283 -14.10 -12.30 2.76
C LEU A 283 -14.77 -12.50 4.11
N ILE A 284 -13.96 -12.57 5.15
CA ILE A 284 -14.39 -12.75 6.54
C ILE A 284 -14.02 -11.49 7.29
N LEU A 285 -14.98 -10.82 7.92
CA LEU A 285 -14.72 -9.69 8.81
C LEU A 285 -14.92 -10.15 10.24
N ASP A 286 -13.85 -10.05 11.02
CA ASP A 286 -13.83 -10.50 12.40
C ASP A 286 -14.49 -9.44 13.27
N GLU A 287 -15.43 -9.86 14.13
CA GLU A 287 -15.96 -8.95 15.15
C GLU A 287 -14.83 -8.55 16.09
N VAL A 288 -14.77 -7.26 16.43
CA VAL A 288 -13.84 -6.80 17.45
C VAL A 288 -14.38 -7.30 18.76
N SER A 289 -13.73 -8.35 19.30
CA SER A 289 -14.04 -8.85 20.64
C SER A 289 -14.15 -7.65 21.56
N PRO A 290 -15.32 -7.39 22.17
CA PRO A 290 -15.49 -6.23 23.01
C PRO A 290 -14.47 -6.38 24.10
N ARG A 291 -13.44 -5.51 24.05
CA ARG A 291 -12.48 -5.45 25.14
C ARG A 291 -13.33 -5.27 26.37
N CYS A 292 -13.13 -6.16 27.36
CA CYS A 292 -13.74 -6.05 28.68
C CYS A 292 -13.87 -4.57 28.96
N SER A 293 -15.12 -4.08 29.00
CA SER A 293 -15.39 -2.79 29.59
C SER A 293 -14.64 -2.85 30.90
N ILE A 294 -13.56 -2.08 30.97
CA ILE A 294 -12.81 -1.91 32.20
C ILE A 294 -13.87 -1.27 33.07
N THR A 295 -14.58 -2.10 33.82
CA THR A 295 -15.49 -1.65 34.85
C THR A 295 -14.58 -0.75 35.64
N PRO A 296 -14.82 0.57 35.67
CA PRO A 296 -13.94 1.46 36.41
C PRO A 296 -13.92 0.86 37.80
N THR A 297 -12.81 0.22 38.16
CA THR A 297 -12.57 -0.25 39.51
C THR A 297 -12.65 1.03 40.27
N THR A 298 -13.80 1.26 40.89
CA THR A 298 -14.03 2.30 41.86
C THR A 298 -12.77 2.25 42.70
N PRO A 299 -11.94 3.32 42.73
CA PRO A 299 -10.80 3.30 43.61
C PRO A 299 -11.39 2.97 44.98
N THR A 300 -11.07 1.80 45.50
CA THR A 300 -11.37 1.42 46.87
C THR A 300 -10.55 2.39 47.69
N THR A 301 -11.14 3.56 47.92
CA THR A 301 -10.68 4.53 48.89
C THR A 301 -10.68 3.75 50.18
N ALA A 302 -9.49 3.34 50.61
CA ALA A 302 -9.27 2.93 51.98
C ALA A 302 -9.63 4.15 52.83
N SER A 303 -10.88 4.20 53.29
CA SER A 303 -11.33 5.15 54.29
C SER A 303 -10.63 4.77 55.60
N SER A 304 -9.43 5.32 55.78
CA SER A 304 -8.88 5.59 57.10
C SER A 304 -9.83 6.58 57.78
N SER A 305 -10.59 6.06 58.73
CA SER A 305 -11.54 6.75 59.59
C SER A 305 -10.86 7.85 60.41
N LEU A 306 -11.29 9.10 60.24
CA LEU A 306 -11.28 10.09 61.32
C LEU A 306 -12.74 10.46 61.62
N ARG A 307 -13.14 10.10 62.83
CA ARG A 307 -14.45 10.35 63.42
C ARG A 307 -14.60 11.85 63.71
N ILE A 308 -15.65 12.47 63.18
CA ILE A 308 -16.25 13.66 63.81
C ILE A 308 -17.75 13.40 63.91
N ASN A 309 -18.22 13.34 65.15
CA ASN A 309 -19.63 13.24 65.52
C ASN A 309 -20.32 14.58 65.28
N ALA A 310 -21.50 14.59 64.65
CA ALA A 310 -22.58 15.54 65.00
C ALA A 310 -23.92 15.15 64.36
N ALA A 311 -24.88 14.87 65.24
CA ALA A 311 -26.31 15.18 65.19
C ALA A 311 -27.16 14.75 63.97
N THR A 312 -27.77 13.57 64.11
CA THR A 312 -29.22 13.30 64.11
C THR A 312 -30.16 14.24 63.35
N ILE A 313 -30.74 13.74 62.26
CA ILE A 313 -32.13 14.04 61.83
C ILE A 313 -32.78 12.71 61.41
N PRO A 314 -34.00 12.38 61.88
CA PRO A 314 -34.66 11.12 61.55
C PRO A 314 -35.64 11.24 60.38
N ASN A 315 -35.89 10.08 59.77
CA ASN A 315 -37.17 9.65 59.20
C ASN A 315 -37.50 10.05 57.75
N SER A 316 -37.53 9.06 56.85
CA SER A 316 -38.80 8.46 56.39
C SER A 316 -38.59 7.34 55.36
N ASN A 317 -39.46 6.34 55.47
CA ASN A 317 -39.50 5.08 54.76
C ASN A 317 -39.50 5.20 53.23
N ALA A 318 -38.66 4.39 52.58
CA ALA A 318 -38.96 3.83 51.27
C ALA A 318 -38.42 2.40 51.21
N GLN A 319 -39.32 1.43 51.43
CA GLN A 319 -39.10 0.04 51.09
C GLN A 319 -39.02 -0.06 49.56
N SER A 320 -37.82 -0.29 49.02
CA SER A 320 -37.64 -0.70 47.64
C SER A 320 -37.14 -2.14 47.63
N ALA A 321 -37.98 -3.01 47.08
CA ALA A 321 -37.77 -4.44 46.98
C ALA A 321 -36.45 -4.76 46.27
N SER A 322 -35.57 -5.46 46.99
CA SER A 322 -34.34 -6.05 46.52
C SER A 322 -34.64 -7.25 45.62
N GLY A 323 -34.83 -7.00 44.32
CA GLY A 323 -34.73 -8.00 43.28
C GLY A 323 -33.35 -7.95 42.63
N GLN A 324 -32.31 -8.44 43.32
CA GLN A 324 -30.99 -8.64 42.72
C GLN A 324 -31.05 -9.81 41.73
N HIS A 325 -31.57 -9.55 40.53
CA HIS A 325 -31.33 -10.41 39.38
C HIS A 325 -29.94 -10.06 38.86
N THR A 326 -28.94 -10.79 39.36
CA THR A 326 -27.62 -10.91 38.74
C THR A 326 -27.79 -11.55 37.36
N GLN A 327 -28.16 -10.74 36.38
CA GLN A 327 -28.05 -11.11 34.98
C GLN A 327 -26.56 -11.09 34.65
N ASN A 328 -25.97 -12.29 34.62
CA ASN A 328 -24.64 -12.47 34.05
C ASN A 328 -24.63 -11.82 32.66
N PRO A 329 -23.72 -10.88 32.37
CA PRO A 329 -23.66 -10.23 31.07
C PRO A 329 -23.41 -11.33 30.03
N ALA A 330 -24.43 -11.59 29.21
CA ALA A 330 -24.37 -12.59 28.16
C ALA A 330 -23.16 -12.28 27.28
N LYS A 331 -22.27 -13.27 27.16
CA LYS A 331 -21.06 -13.17 26.33
C LYS A 331 -21.49 -12.77 24.93
N PRO A 332 -21.06 -11.62 24.39
CA PRO A 332 -21.41 -11.22 23.04
C PRO A 332 -20.84 -12.25 22.07
N THR A 333 -21.73 -13.01 21.44
CA THR A 333 -21.43 -14.02 20.42
C THR A 333 -21.67 -13.41 19.04
N GLY A 334 -21.06 -12.26 18.72
CA GLY A 334 -21.21 -11.75 17.37
C GLY A 334 -20.53 -12.71 16.40
N LYS A 335 -21.30 -13.07 15.38
CA LYS A 335 -20.86 -13.99 14.34
C LYS A 335 -20.04 -13.20 13.32
N PRO A 336 -18.91 -13.71 12.84
CA PRO A 336 -18.14 -13.02 11.81
C PRO A 336 -19.00 -12.83 10.54
N ILE A 337 -18.85 -11.69 9.86
CA ILE A 337 -19.45 -11.47 8.55
C ILE A 337 -18.69 -12.33 7.54
N ASN A 338 -19.40 -13.13 6.75
CA ASN A 338 -18.81 -13.93 5.68
C ASN A 338 -19.47 -13.56 4.35
N ILE A 339 -18.69 -12.94 3.46
CA ILE A 339 -19.11 -12.51 2.13
C ILE A 339 -18.39 -13.39 1.11
N ARG A 340 -19.16 -14.05 0.25
CA ARG A 340 -18.59 -14.89 -0.81
C ARG A 340 -18.31 -14.03 -2.04
N LEU A 341 -17.09 -14.14 -2.54
CA LEU A 341 -16.60 -13.48 -3.75
C LEU A 341 -16.15 -14.58 -4.70
N ARG A 342 -17.02 -14.99 -5.62
CA ARG A 342 -16.74 -16.11 -6.53
C ARG A 342 -16.90 -15.73 -7.99
N THR A 343 -15.98 -16.20 -8.83
CA THR A 343 -16.22 -16.22 -10.28
C THR A 343 -17.25 -17.31 -10.61
N THR A 344 -18.45 -16.91 -11.05
CA THR A 344 -19.52 -17.86 -11.38
C THR A 344 -19.40 -18.38 -12.80
N HIS A 345 -19.03 -17.52 -13.76
CA HIS A 345 -19.12 -17.85 -15.19
C HIS A 345 -17.92 -17.42 -16.04
N SER A 346 -16.99 -16.63 -15.51
CA SER A 346 -15.86 -16.10 -16.27
C SER A 346 -14.56 -16.16 -15.49
N GLU A 347 -13.46 -16.28 -16.24
CA GLU A 347 -12.13 -16.13 -15.69
C GLU A 347 -11.92 -14.69 -15.21
N LEU A 348 -11.23 -14.52 -14.08
CA LEU A 348 -10.85 -13.21 -13.61
C LEU A 348 -9.68 -12.73 -14.48
N THR A 349 -9.97 -11.79 -15.38
CA THR A 349 -9.02 -11.06 -16.21
C THR A 349 -8.71 -9.69 -15.59
N THR A 350 -7.69 -9.00 -16.12
CA THR A 350 -7.29 -7.66 -15.66
C THR A 350 -8.34 -6.56 -15.88
N TRP A 351 -9.39 -6.86 -16.65
CA TRP A 351 -10.49 -5.96 -16.99
C TRP A 351 -11.79 -6.32 -16.26
N SER A 352 -11.79 -7.46 -15.56
CA SER A 352 -12.97 -7.97 -14.86
C SER A 352 -12.78 -7.91 -13.36
N SER A 353 -13.90 -7.86 -12.64
CA SER A 353 -13.90 -7.91 -11.19
C SER A 353 -15.09 -8.68 -10.66
N ILE A 354 -14.92 -9.28 -9.50
CA ILE A 354 -16.00 -9.89 -8.73
C ILE A 354 -16.49 -8.84 -7.75
N GLU A 355 -17.79 -8.60 -7.72
CA GLU A 355 -18.42 -7.64 -6.82
C GLU A 355 -19.43 -8.36 -5.93
N ALA A 356 -19.50 -7.95 -4.66
CA ALA A 356 -20.56 -8.32 -3.75
C ALA A 356 -21.01 -7.10 -2.94
N LEU A 357 -22.31 -6.89 -2.82
CA LEU A 357 -22.86 -5.83 -2.00
C LEU A 357 -22.74 -6.20 -0.52
N LEU A 358 -22.26 -5.28 0.31
CA LEU A 358 -22.14 -5.51 1.75
C LEU A 358 -23.52 -5.71 2.41
N GLU A 359 -24.57 -5.15 1.82
CA GLU A 359 -25.95 -5.26 2.30
C GLU A 359 -26.57 -6.64 2.13
N GLU A 360 -26.03 -7.49 1.25
CA GLU A 360 -26.49 -8.88 1.11
C GLU A 360 -26.20 -9.71 2.37
N SER A 361 -25.21 -9.29 3.16
CA SER A 361 -25.00 -9.77 4.51
C SER A 361 -25.75 -8.88 5.49
N SER A 362 -26.65 -9.45 6.28
CA SER A 362 -27.39 -8.72 7.34
C SER A 362 -26.49 -7.92 8.29
N ALA A 363 -25.25 -8.37 8.50
CA ALA A 363 -24.27 -7.67 9.32
C ALA A 363 -23.31 -6.78 8.50
N GLY A 364 -23.23 -6.93 7.17
CA GLY A 364 -22.34 -6.10 6.35
C GLY A 364 -22.81 -4.65 6.22
N SER A 365 -24.13 -4.40 6.18
CA SER A 365 -24.69 -3.04 6.20
C SER A 365 -24.35 -2.27 7.47
N SER A 366 -24.07 -2.97 8.58
CA SER A 366 -23.74 -2.31 9.85
C SER A 366 -22.42 -1.53 9.79
N LEU A 367 -21.54 -1.84 8.84
CA LEU A 367 -20.28 -1.13 8.61
C LEU A 367 -20.46 0.34 8.25
N GLN A 368 -21.65 0.76 7.82
CA GLN A 368 -21.95 2.15 7.47
C GLN A 368 -22.20 3.02 8.70
N TYR A 369 -22.70 2.42 9.79
CA TYR A 369 -23.17 3.13 10.98
C TYR A 369 -22.11 3.25 12.07
N ASP A 370 -22.10 4.38 12.76
CA ASP A 370 -21.23 4.58 13.92
C ASP A 370 -21.53 3.55 15.02
N GLY A 371 -20.49 3.13 15.75
CA GLY A 371 -20.62 2.11 16.81
C GLY A 371 -20.71 0.66 16.30
N CYS A 372 -20.40 0.41 15.04
CA CYS A 372 -20.34 -0.94 14.46
C CYS A 372 -19.37 -1.86 15.22
N SER A 373 -19.81 -3.06 15.62
CA SER A 373 -19.00 -4.01 16.41
C SER A 373 -17.83 -4.65 15.65
N TYR A 374 -17.77 -4.47 14.33
CA TYR A 374 -16.66 -4.93 13.49
C TYR A 374 -15.52 -3.91 13.38
N LEU A 375 -15.68 -2.74 13.98
CA LEU A 375 -14.67 -1.69 14.01
C LEU A 375 -14.19 -1.50 15.44
N ASP A 376 -12.88 -1.35 15.62
CA ASP A 376 -12.36 -1.02 16.94
C ASP A 376 -12.56 0.46 17.27
N ALA A 377 -12.21 0.87 18.49
CA ALA A 377 -12.35 2.26 18.93
C ALA A 377 -11.60 3.27 18.04
N GLY A 378 -10.61 2.83 17.25
CA GLY A 378 -9.90 3.65 16.28
C GLY A 378 -10.53 3.64 14.89
N GLY A 379 -11.70 3.03 14.71
CA GLY A 379 -12.33 2.83 13.40
C GLY A 379 -11.56 1.84 12.51
N THR A 380 -10.74 0.95 13.10
CA THR A 380 -9.97 -0.02 12.33
C THR A 380 -10.84 -1.20 11.94
N LEU A 381 -10.93 -1.47 10.64
CA LEU A 381 -11.54 -2.70 10.12
C LEU A 381 -10.49 -3.80 10.04
N LYS A 382 -10.80 -4.97 10.59
CA LYS A 382 -9.97 -6.17 10.48
C LYS A 382 -10.70 -7.24 9.69
N GLY A 383 -9.99 -7.88 8.79
CA GLY A 383 -10.58 -8.92 7.98
C GLY A 383 -9.57 -9.89 7.41
N ARG A 384 -10.12 -10.92 6.79
CA ARG A 384 -9.40 -12.01 6.17
C ARG A 384 -10.06 -12.39 4.85
N LEU A 385 -9.31 -12.30 3.77
CA LEU A 385 -9.70 -12.87 2.48
C LEU A 385 -9.06 -14.26 2.36
N LYS A 386 -9.89 -15.30 2.28
CA LYS A 386 -9.46 -16.65 1.90
C LYS A 386 -9.76 -16.85 0.44
N ALA A 387 -8.81 -17.31 -0.35
CA ALA A 387 -9.00 -17.53 -1.77
C ALA A 387 -8.35 -18.84 -2.20
N GLN A 388 -9.00 -19.50 -3.15
CA GLN A 388 -8.57 -20.75 -3.74
C GLN A 388 -8.62 -20.61 -5.26
N LEU A 389 -7.49 -20.81 -5.93
CA LEU A 389 -7.45 -20.85 -7.39
C LEU A 389 -8.05 -22.18 -7.86
N VAL A 390 -9.00 -22.12 -8.79
CA VAL A 390 -9.83 -23.29 -9.16
C VAL A 390 -9.29 -24.04 -10.40
N LYS A 391 -8.32 -23.46 -11.10
CA LYS A 391 -7.68 -24.08 -12.27
C LYS A 391 -6.37 -23.34 -12.54
N SER A 392 -5.25 -24.05 -12.61
CA SER A 392 -3.96 -23.53 -13.08
C SER A 392 -3.43 -24.44 -14.15
#